data_AF-Q0IG79-F1
#
_entry.id   AF-Q0IG79-F1
#
_cell.length_a   1.000
_cell.length_b   1.000
_cell.length_c   1.000
_cell.angle_alpha   90.00
_cell.angle_beta   90.00
_cell.angle_gamma   90.00
#
_symmetry.space_group_name_H-M   'P 1'
#
loop_
_entity.id
_entity.type
_entity.pdbx_description
1 polymer ?
#
loop_
_entity_poly.entity_id
_entity_poly.type
_entity_poly.pdbx_seq_one_letter_code
_entity_poly.pdbx_strand_id
1 'polypeptide(L)'
;MEFVSHCIWLQLATFFIFVTHLKQIGAYGTPNYCAKDLCSSGKKHIGCNAHRGFASTCIEPKIIPMSTKRKNLILMMHNRLRNLVASGNFSKFEPASNMSLMIWDNELAYLAELNVKQCQMEHDACRSTAQFKYAGQNLAFSWTSGSLKKHNENIRHNIMKWFMEHKDAKMDHIRKFGRTKKPYVFSILTVILK
;
A
#
# COMPACT_ATOMS: atom_id res chain seq x y z
N MET A 1 18.81 35.86 -3.30
CA MET A 1 18.29 35.67 -4.67
C MET A 1 17.37 34.47 -4.65
N GLU A 2 16.09 34.78 -4.65
CA GLU A 2 14.96 33.87 -4.59
C GLU A 2 14.84 33.08 -5.90
N PHE A 3 14.42 31.82 -5.84
CA PHE A 3 13.85 31.13 -7.00
C PHE A 3 12.49 30.56 -6.61
N VAL A 4 11.46 31.36 -6.89
CA VAL A 4 10.04 31.03 -6.74
C VAL A 4 9.62 30.09 -7.88
N SER A 5 9.32 28.82 -7.56
CA SER A 5 8.69 27.89 -8.52
C SER A 5 7.21 28.21 -8.69
N HIS A 6 6.83 28.61 -9.90
CA HIS A 6 5.45 28.85 -10.30
C HIS A 6 4.70 27.53 -10.56
N CYS A 7 3.50 27.45 -9.99
CA CYS A 7 2.51 26.40 -10.15
C CYS A 7 1.47 26.89 -11.17
N ILE A 8 1.18 26.13 -12.24
CA ILE A 8 0.04 26.43 -13.14
C ILE A 8 -0.73 25.16 -13.47
N TRP A 9 -2.04 25.28 -13.26
CA TRP A 9 -3.13 24.34 -13.50
C TRP A 9 -3.43 24.17 -15.00
N LEU A 10 -3.99 23.02 -15.41
CA LEU A 10 -5.29 22.99 -16.11
C LEU A 10 -5.84 21.56 -16.21
N GLN A 11 -7.14 21.44 -15.90
CA GLN A 11 -7.99 20.25 -16.06
C GLN A 11 -8.38 20.06 -17.53
N LEU A 12 -8.78 18.85 -17.94
CA LEU A 12 -9.93 18.66 -18.83
C LEU A 12 -10.62 17.30 -18.57
N ALA A 13 -11.95 17.35 -18.56
CA ALA A 13 -12.89 16.25 -18.35
C ALA A 13 -13.42 15.72 -19.69
N THR A 14 -13.81 14.44 -19.76
CA THR A 14 -14.88 13.98 -20.67
C THR A 14 -15.60 12.74 -20.12
N PHE A 15 -16.93 12.78 -20.26
CA PHE A 15 -17.95 11.82 -19.83
C PHE A 15 -18.15 10.68 -20.85
N PHE A 16 -18.52 9.49 -20.37
CA PHE A 16 -19.44 8.58 -21.07
C PHE A 16 -20.44 8.01 -20.05
N ILE A 17 -21.74 8.24 -20.27
CA ILE A 17 -22.86 7.66 -19.52
C ILE A 17 -23.53 6.62 -20.41
N PHE A 18 -23.84 5.43 -19.88
CA PHE A 18 -25.06 4.70 -20.21
C PHE A 18 -25.61 3.93 -18.98
N VAL A 19 -26.70 4.48 -18.44
CA VAL A 19 -27.94 3.86 -17.92
C VAL A 19 -27.92 2.98 -16.65
N THR A 20 -28.41 3.62 -15.58
CA THR A 20 -29.34 3.20 -14.49
C THR A 20 -29.16 1.85 -13.77
N HIS A 21 -28.43 1.91 -12.65
CA HIS A 21 -29.04 1.78 -11.33
C HIS A 21 -28.50 2.91 -10.46
N LEU A 22 -29.39 3.71 -9.86
CA LEU A 22 -29.03 4.71 -8.86
C LEU A 22 -28.47 3.99 -7.62
N LYS A 23 -27.17 3.66 -7.63
CA LYS A 23 -26.42 3.64 -6.38
C LYS A 23 -26.22 5.09 -6.01
N GLN A 24 -26.95 5.51 -4.99
CA GLN A 24 -26.83 6.80 -4.34
C GLN A 24 -25.36 7.23 -4.33
N ILE A 25 -25.03 8.28 -5.07
CA ILE A 25 -23.76 8.97 -4.93
C ILE A 25 -23.86 9.68 -3.58
N GLY A 26 -23.60 8.94 -2.51
CA GLY A 26 -23.36 9.55 -1.21
C GLY A 26 -22.23 10.55 -1.43
N ALA A 27 -22.42 11.77 -0.94
CA ALA A 27 -21.31 12.69 -0.79
C ALA A 27 -20.18 11.91 -0.09
N TYR A 28 -19.04 11.73 -0.75
CA TYR A 28 -17.85 11.19 -0.11
C TYR A 28 -17.37 12.26 0.88
N GLY A 29 -18.03 12.33 2.03
CA GLY A 29 -17.57 13.10 3.17
C GLY A 29 -16.16 12.64 3.53
N THR A 30 -15.36 13.55 4.07
CA THR A 30 -14.03 13.20 4.58
C THR A 30 -14.13 12.00 5.52
N PRO A 31 -13.39 10.90 5.29
CA PRO A 31 -13.48 9.72 6.13
C PRO A 31 -13.22 10.07 7.59
N ASN A 32 -14.14 9.69 8.48
CA ASN A 32 -13.92 9.84 9.92
C ASN A 32 -13.07 8.67 10.43
N TYR A 33 -11.75 8.82 10.35
CA TYR A 33 -10.81 7.82 10.83
C TYR A 33 -10.83 7.61 12.36
N CYS A 34 -11.50 8.48 13.12
CA CYS A 34 -11.66 8.33 14.58
C CYS A 34 -12.91 7.52 14.97
N ALA A 35 -13.69 7.04 13.99
CA ALA A 35 -14.87 6.22 14.26
C ALA A 35 -14.49 4.93 15.00
N LYS A 36 -15.23 4.63 16.08
CA LYS A 36 -14.91 3.50 16.99
C LYS A 36 -15.07 2.13 16.34
N ASP A 37 -15.86 2.02 15.28
CA ASP A 37 -16.15 0.79 14.55
C ASP A 37 -15.16 0.50 13.42
N LEU A 38 -14.28 1.46 13.11
CA LEU A 38 -13.27 1.31 12.06
C LEU A 38 -12.12 0.41 12.50
N CYS A 39 -11.77 0.44 13.79
CA CYS A 39 -10.70 -0.34 14.38
C CYS A 39 -11.21 -1.23 15.51
N SER A 40 -10.49 -2.32 15.81
CA SER A 40 -10.72 -3.07 17.04
C SER A 40 -10.51 -2.19 18.29
N SER A 41 -11.25 -2.48 19.36
CA SER A 41 -11.21 -1.69 20.60
C SER A 41 -9.78 -1.45 21.11
N GLY A 42 -9.48 -0.20 21.48
CA GLY A 42 -8.18 0.25 21.99
C GLY A 42 -7.11 0.55 20.93
N LYS A 43 -7.35 0.25 19.65
CA LYS A 43 -6.39 0.56 18.58
C LYS A 43 -6.60 1.97 18.03
N LYS A 44 -5.52 2.76 18.01
CA LYS A 44 -5.50 4.07 17.37
C LYS A 44 -5.38 3.91 15.85
N HIS A 45 -6.30 4.52 15.10
CA HIS A 45 -6.20 4.59 13.63
C HIS A 45 -5.11 5.59 13.21
N ILE A 46 -4.29 5.24 12.21
CA ILE A 46 -3.20 6.10 11.72
C ILE A 46 -3.69 7.46 11.19
N GLY A 47 -4.90 7.49 10.63
CA GLY A 47 -5.58 8.71 10.16
C GLY A 47 -6.36 9.50 11.22
N CYS A 48 -6.57 8.97 12.43
CA CYS A 48 -7.36 9.68 13.46
C CYS A 48 -6.52 10.80 14.08
N ASN A 49 -6.99 12.04 13.95
CA ASN A 49 -6.29 13.26 14.38
C ASN A 49 -4.83 13.31 13.87
N ALA A 50 -4.60 12.78 12.66
CA ALA A 50 -3.26 12.67 12.11
C ALA A 50 -2.72 14.05 11.72
N HIS A 51 -1.51 14.35 12.18
CA HIS A 51 -0.77 15.49 11.67
C HIS A 51 -0.35 15.22 10.22
N ARG A 52 -0.55 16.20 9.32
CA ARG A 52 -0.29 16.03 7.88
C ARG A 52 1.19 16.15 7.51
N GLY A 53 2.01 16.76 8.36
CA GLY A 53 3.47 16.85 8.22
C GLY A 53 4.19 15.69 8.89
N PHE A 54 5.53 15.73 8.86
CA PHE A 54 6.38 14.72 9.49
C PHE A 54 6.33 14.79 11.02
N ALA A 55 6.55 13.65 11.67
CA ALA A 55 6.79 13.59 13.10
C ALA A 55 8.08 14.35 13.46
N SER A 56 8.13 14.91 14.66
CA SER A 56 9.31 15.66 15.15
C SER A 56 10.58 14.82 15.28
N THR A 57 10.44 13.49 15.34
CA THR A 57 11.56 12.53 15.37
C THR A 57 12.22 12.33 14.02
N CYS A 58 11.62 12.81 12.93
CA CYS A 58 12.20 12.74 11.60
C CYS A 58 13.33 13.77 11.44
N ILE A 59 14.49 13.34 10.94
CA ILE A 59 15.64 14.21 10.66
C ILE A 59 15.62 14.62 9.19
N GLU A 60 15.50 15.92 8.91
CA GLU A 60 15.47 16.51 7.56
C GLU A 60 14.62 15.75 6.52
N PRO A 61 13.36 15.40 6.84
CA PRO A 61 12.60 14.48 6.02
C PRO A 61 12.15 15.08 4.70
N LYS A 62 12.13 14.25 3.65
CA LYS A 62 11.56 14.60 2.34
C LYS A 62 10.60 13.51 1.89
N ILE A 63 9.39 13.92 1.51
CA ILE A 63 8.43 13.01 0.90
C ILE A 63 8.73 12.90 -0.59
N ILE A 64 8.65 11.69 -1.12
CA ILE A 64 8.80 11.44 -2.55
C ILE A 64 7.38 11.30 -3.13
N PRO A 65 6.80 12.30 -3.83
CA PRO A 65 5.36 12.37 -4.10
C PRO A 65 4.86 11.27 -5.02
N MET A 66 3.93 10.40 -4.66
CA MET A 66 3.62 9.21 -5.48
C MET A 66 3.08 9.52 -6.90
N SER A 67 3.97 9.64 -7.89
CA SER A 67 3.62 10.01 -9.26
C SER A 67 2.94 8.85 -10.01
N THR A 68 2.18 9.16 -11.07
CA THR A 68 1.52 8.15 -11.91
C THR A 68 2.49 7.07 -12.39
N LYS A 69 3.71 7.46 -12.80
CA LYS A 69 4.76 6.52 -13.19
C LYS A 69 5.13 5.53 -12.07
N ARG A 70 5.19 5.99 -10.82
CA ARG A 70 5.49 5.13 -9.66
C ARG A 70 4.29 4.28 -9.26
N LYS A 71 3.08 4.84 -9.24
CA LYS A 71 1.84 4.07 -9.02
C LYS A 71 1.74 2.91 -10.01
N ASN A 72 1.92 3.19 -11.29
CA ASN A 72 1.88 2.19 -12.36
C ASN A 72 3.00 1.16 -12.23
N LEU A 73 4.22 1.57 -11.87
CA LEU A 73 5.33 0.64 -11.62
C LEU A 73 5.00 -0.33 -10.46
N ILE A 74 4.48 0.19 -9.35
CA ILE A 74 4.09 -0.62 -8.18
C ILE A 74 3.02 -1.64 -8.59
N LEU A 75 1.93 -1.18 -9.22
CA LEU A 75 0.84 -2.05 -9.66
C LEU A 75 1.31 -3.10 -10.66
N MET A 76 2.06 -2.69 -11.69
CA MET A 76 2.57 -3.58 -12.73
C MET A 76 3.41 -4.70 -12.12
N MET A 77 4.30 -4.38 -11.17
CA MET A 77 5.13 -5.39 -10.52
C MET A 77 4.32 -6.36 -9.65
N HIS A 78 3.42 -5.85 -8.80
CA HIS A 78 2.58 -6.70 -7.97
C HIS A 78 1.71 -7.62 -8.84
N ASN A 79 1.03 -7.08 -9.85
CA ASN A 79 0.17 -7.85 -10.74
C ASN A 79 0.94 -8.88 -11.56
N ARG A 80 2.16 -8.57 -12.02
CA ARG A 80 3.01 -9.54 -12.71
C ARG A 80 3.40 -10.71 -11.81
N LEU A 81 3.81 -10.43 -10.57
CA LEU A 81 4.20 -11.47 -9.60
C LEU A 81 2.98 -12.30 -9.15
N ARG A 82 1.83 -11.67 -8.94
CA ARG A 82 0.55 -12.34 -8.68
C ARG A 82 0.16 -13.29 -9.79
N ASN A 83 0.21 -12.82 -11.05
CA ASN A 83 -0.11 -13.62 -12.22
C ASN A 83 0.85 -14.81 -12.39
N LEU A 84 2.15 -14.59 -12.14
CA LEU A 84 3.16 -15.65 -12.20
C LEU A 84 2.83 -16.82 -11.25
N VAL A 85 2.39 -16.52 -10.03
CA VAL A 85 1.96 -17.55 -9.07
C VAL A 85 0.61 -18.13 -9.45
N ALA A 86 -0.37 -17.28 -9.79
CA ALA A 86 -1.72 -17.72 -10.09
C ALA A 86 -1.80 -18.65 -11.30
N SER A 87 -0.98 -18.42 -12.34
CA SER A 87 -0.97 -19.23 -13.55
C SER A 87 -0.26 -20.57 -13.42
N GLY A 88 0.29 -20.90 -12.24
CA GLY A 88 1.10 -22.11 -12.04
C GLY A 88 2.52 -22.06 -12.63
N ASN A 89 2.92 -20.91 -13.18
CA ASN A 89 4.27 -20.70 -13.73
C ASN A 89 5.34 -20.52 -12.63
N PHE A 90 4.94 -20.63 -11.37
CA PHE A 90 5.82 -20.63 -10.21
C PHE A 90 5.65 -21.93 -9.42
N SER A 91 6.39 -22.96 -9.81
CA SER A 91 6.24 -24.35 -9.33
C SER A 91 6.32 -24.55 -7.81
N LYS A 92 6.84 -23.55 -7.07
CA LYS A 92 6.91 -23.62 -5.62
C LYS A 92 5.53 -23.52 -4.94
N PHE A 93 4.56 -22.89 -5.59
CA PHE A 93 3.22 -22.73 -5.05
C PHE A 93 2.17 -23.29 -6.01
N GLU A 94 1.07 -23.79 -5.46
CA GLU A 94 -0.06 -24.21 -6.26
C GLU A 94 -0.68 -23.02 -7.01
N PRO A 95 -1.18 -23.22 -8.24
CA PRO A 95 -1.92 -22.19 -8.96
C PRO A 95 -3.09 -21.65 -8.12
N ALA A 96 -3.40 -20.38 -8.28
CA ALA A 96 -4.50 -19.73 -7.57
C ALA A 96 -5.72 -19.60 -8.49
N SER A 97 -6.85 -20.17 -8.09
CA SER A 97 -8.09 -20.13 -8.86
C SER A 97 -8.78 -18.76 -8.86
N ASN A 98 -8.46 -17.88 -7.90
CA ASN A 98 -9.08 -16.56 -7.78
C ASN A 98 -8.08 -15.50 -7.28
N MET A 99 -7.09 -15.17 -8.11
CA MET A 99 -6.13 -14.09 -7.83
C MET A 99 -6.50 -12.84 -8.64
N SER A 100 -7.30 -11.94 -8.05
CA SER A 100 -7.77 -10.74 -8.75
C SER A 100 -6.65 -9.73 -9.02
N LEU A 101 -6.87 -8.89 -10.05
CA LEU A 101 -5.99 -7.77 -10.39
C LEU A 101 -6.02 -6.70 -9.29
N MET A 102 -4.84 -6.27 -8.85
CA MET A 102 -4.69 -5.15 -7.92
C MET A 102 -4.84 -3.83 -8.67
N ILE A 103 -5.62 -2.92 -8.10
CA ILE A 103 -5.80 -1.54 -8.57
C ILE A 103 -5.27 -0.56 -7.53
N TRP A 104 -4.94 0.67 -7.96
CA TRP A 104 -4.48 1.71 -7.05
C TRP A 104 -5.66 2.30 -6.28
N ASP A 105 -5.52 2.37 -4.96
CA ASP A 105 -6.48 3.04 -4.09
C ASP A 105 -5.82 4.28 -3.45
N ASN A 106 -6.46 5.46 -3.60
CA ASN A 106 -5.90 6.71 -3.09
C ASN A 106 -6.07 6.88 -1.58
N GLU A 107 -7.08 6.26 -0.96
CA GLU A 107 -7.30 6.31 0.48
C GLU A 107 -6.21 5.50 1.20
N LEU A 108 -5.96 4.27 0.75
CA LEU A 108 -4.86 3.42 1.26
C LEU A 108 -3.49 4.08 1.03
N ALA A 109 -3.28 4.73 -0.11
CA ALA A 109 -2.05 5.48 -0.37
C ALA A 109 -1.86 6.65 0.60
N TYR A 110 -2.93 7.39 0.90
CA TYR A 110 -2.92 8.46 1.88
C TYR A 110 -2.57 7.95 3.28
N LEU A 111 -3.20 6.85 3.72
CA LEU A 111 -2.91 6.24 5.02
C LEU A 111 -1.47 5.70 5.10
N ALA A 112 -0.95 5.13 4.02
CA ALA A 112 0.44 4.71 3.94
C ALA A 112 1.42 5.90 4.04
N GLU A 113 1.09 7.04 3.43
CA GLU A 113 1.89 8.27 3.56
C GLU A 113 1.95 8.77 5.00
N LEU A 114 0.83 8.71 5.74
CA LEU A 114 0.79 9.08 7.16
C LEU A 114 1.71 8.19 8.02
N ASN A 115 1.77 6.88 7.73
CA ASN A 115 2.70 5.96 8.38
C ASN A 115 4.16 6.31 8.06
N VAL A 116 4.51 6.53 6.78
CA VAL A 116 5.87 6.93 6.39
C VAL A 116 6.31 8.24 7.04
N LYS A 117 5.38 9.18 7.23
CA LYS A 117 5.63 10.47 7.90
C LYS A 117 5.99 10.35 9.39
N GLN A 118 5.86 9.17 9.99
CA GLN A 118 6.36 8.92 11.35
C GLN A 118 7.86 8.61 11.39
N CYS A 119 8.48 8.30 10.24
CA CYS A 119 9.88 7.90 10.11
C CYS A 119 10.29 6.70 10.99
N GLN A 120 9.34 5.82 11.30
CA GLN A 120 9.56 4.58 12.04
C GLN A 120 9.28 3.39 11.12
N MET A 121 10.15 2.38 11.14
CA MET A 121 9.93 1.12 10.42
C MET A 121 9.02 0.21 11.26
N GLU A 122 7.78 0.64 11.45
CA GLU A 122 6.81 0.00 12.32
C GLU A 122 5.41 0.00 11.70
N HIS A 123 4.71 -1.11 11.87
CA HIS A 123 3.32 -1.22 11.45
C HIS A 123 2.43 -0.35 12.32
N ASP A 124 1.63 0.52 11.71
CA ASP A 124 0.59 1.21 12.46
C ASP A 124 -0.45 0.23 13.03
N ALA A 125 -1.06 0.61 14.15
CA ALA A 125 -2.00 -0.25 14.87
C ALA A 125 -3.28 -0.54 14.07
N CYS A 126 -3.73 0.41 13.23
CA CYS A 126 -4.94 0.30 12.42
C CYS A 126 -4.94 1.30 11.24
N ARG A 127 -5.26 0.78 10.05
CA ARG A 127 -5.39 1.51 8.76
C ARG A 127 -6.65 1.12 7.98
N SER A 128 -7.63 0.59 8.70
CA SER A 128 -8.87 0.09 8.12
C SER A 128 -9.65 1.22 7.46
N THR A 129 -10.22 0.98 6.28
CA THR A 129 -11.15 1.93 5.66
C THR A 129 -12.56 1.38 5.68
N ALA A 130 -13.55 2.20 5.32
CA ALA A 130 -14.93 1.74 5.19
C ALA A 130 -15.05 0.58 4.18
N GLN A 131 -14.26 0.61 3.10
CA GLN A 131 -14.20 -0.43 2.08
C GLN A 131 -13.26 -1.59 2.47
N PHE A 132 -12.14 -1.30 3.14
CA PHE A 132 -11.07 -2.26 3.41
C PHE A 132 -10.82 -2.40 4.92
N LYS A 133 -11.71 -3.10 5.62
CA LYS A 133 -11.62 -3.29 7.08
C LYS A 133 -10.36 -4.03 7.55
N TYR A 134 -9.74 -4.82 6.69
CA TYR A 134 -8.54 -5.64 7.01
C TYR A 134 -7.36 -5.30 6.09
N ALA A 135 -7.18 -4.03 5.76
CA ALA A 135 -6.08 -3.57 4.92
C ALA A 135 -4.70 -4.01 5.49
N GLY A 136 -3.97 -4.78 4.67
CA GLY A 136 -2.60 -5.22 4.97
C GLY A 136 -1.59 -4.08 4.82
N GLN A 137 -0.34 -4.35 5.21
CA GLN A 137 0.75 -3.39 5.03
C GLN A 137 2.06 -4.12 4.83
N ASN A 138 2.81 -3.69 3.82
CA ASN A 138 4.20 -4.09 3.61
C ASN A 138 5.09 -2.88 3.88
N LEU A 139 6.10 -3.06 4.72
CA LEU A 139 7.09 -2.04 5.05
C LEU A 139 8.43 -2.39 4.42
N ALA A 140 9.14 -1.36 3.99
CA ALA A 140 10.48 -1.49 3.47
C ALA A 140 11.32 -0.30 3.92
N PHE A 141 12.57 -0.60 4.24
CA PHE A 141 13.56 0.39 4.60
C PHE A 141 14.82 0.18 3.76
N SER A 142 15.46 1.27 3.36
CA SER A 142 16.69 1.24 2.60
C SER A 142 17.60 2.32 3.15
N TRP A 143 18.81 1.92 3.53
CA TRP A 143 19.85 2.79 4.04
C TRP A 143 21.10 2.65 3.18
N THR A 144 21.83 3.74 2.99
CA THR A 144 23.10 3.78 2.26
C THR A 144 23.94 4.93 2.81
N SER A 145 25.25 4.74 2.86
CA SER A 145 26.23 5.81 3.12
C SER A 145 26.65 6.56 1.85
N GLY A 146 26.29 6.03 0.67
CA GLY A 146 26.56 6.63 -0.64
C GLY A 146 25.30 7.20 -1.29
N SER A 147 25.30 7.27 -2.62
CA SER A 147 24.13 7.75 -3.37
C SER A 147 22.94 6.79 -3.22
N LEU A 148 21.77 7.34 -2.93
CA LEU A 148 20.51 6.59 -2.96
C LEU A 148 20.20 6.12 -4.39
N LYS A 149 19.68 4.90 -4.51
CA LYS A 149 19.10 4.41 -5.78
C LYS A 149 18.05 5.40 -6.26
N LYS A 150 17.91 5.54 -7.59
CA LYS A 150 16.78 6.28 -8.16
C LYS A 150 15.47 5.70 -7.61
N HIS A 151 14.48 6.55 -7.36
CA HIS A 151 13.24 6.12 -6.67
C HIS A 151 12.58 4.88 -7.28
N ASN A 152 12.56 4.77 -8.62
CA ASN A 152 11.98 3.62 -9.31
C ASN A 152 12.81 2.33 -9.14
N GLU A 153 14.13 2.42 -9.07
CA GLU A 153 15.00 1.27 -8.79
C GLU A 153 14.84 0.81 -7.34
N ASN A 154 14.71 1.75 -6.41
CA ASN A 154 14.45 1.41 -5.01
C ASN A 154 13.08 0.72 -4.84
N ILE A 155 12.04 1.19 -5.54
CA ILE A 155 10.73 0.54 -5.56
C ILE A 155 10.83 -0.89 -6.10
N ARG A 156 11.51 -1.08 -7.24
CA ARG A 156 11.72 -2.43 -7.82
C ARG A 156 12.42 -3.36 -6.84
N HIS A 157 13.49 -2.86 -6.24
CA HIS A 157 14.31 -3.60 -5.28
C HIS A 157 13.48 -4.08 -4.08
N ASN A 158 12.68 -3.20 -3.49
CA ASN A 158 11.90 -3.55 -2.30
C ASN A 158 10.73 -4.50 -2.62
N ILE A 159 10.02 -4.32 -3.74
CA ILE A 159 8.98 -5.27 -4.17
C ILE A 159 9.58 -6.65 -4.42
N MET A 160 10.76 -6.73 -5.05
CA MET A 160 11.44 -8.00 -5.24
C MET A 160 11.92 -8.62 -3.92
N LYS A 161 12.40 -7.81 -2.96
CA LYS A 161 12.76 -8.30 -1.62
C LYS A 161 11.57 -8.96 -0.92
N TRP A 162 10.43 -8.28 -0.92
CA TRP A 162 9.18 -8.81 -0.38
C TRP A 162 8.76 -10.11 -1.07
N PHE A 163 8.89 -10.18 -2.40
CA PHE A 163 8.60 -11.41 -3.12
C PHE A 163 9.60 -12.53 -2.78
N MET A 164 10.90 -12.22 -2.62
CA MET A 164 11.95 -13.21 -2.34
C MET A 164 11.77 -13.96 -1.01
N GLU A 165 10.93 -13.48 -0.09
CA GLU A 165 10.46 -14.27 1.07
C GLU A 165 9.83 -15.61 0.64
N HIS A 166 9.42 -15.76 -0.63
CA HIS A 166 9.01 -17.03 -1.21
C HIS A 166 10.07 -18.11 -1.05
N LYS A 167 11.36 -17.77 -0.89
CA LYS A 167 12.45 -18.74 -0.70
C LYS A 167 12.27 -19.54 0.58
N ASP A 168 11.69 -18.93 1.60
CA ASP A 168 11.49 -19.54 2.91
C ASP A 168 10.04 -19.95 3.17
N ALA A 169 9.09 -19.39 2.41
CA ALA A 169 7.68 -19.79 2.48
C ALA A 169 7.43 -21.19 1.88
N LYS A 170 6.41 -21.89 2.40
CA LYS A 170 5.94 -23.20 1.96
C LYS A 170 4.44 -23.12 1.64
N MET A 171 3.93 -24.03 0.80
CA MET A 171 2.49 -24.06 0.50
C MET A 171 1.61 -24.19 1.74
N ASP A 172 2.06 -24.93 2.75
CA ASP A 172 1.35 -25.04 4.03
C ASP A 172 1.17 -23.71 4.75
N HIS A 173 2.13 -22.79 4.62
CA HIS A 173 1.99 -21.44 5.18
C HIS A 173 0.84 -20.70 4.48
N ILE A 174 0.75 -20.79 3.15
CA ILE A 174 -0.35 -20.18 2.37
C ILE A 174 -1.69 -20.79 2.77
N ARG A 175 -1.80 -22.13 2.86
CA ARG A 175 -3.04 -22.83 3.24
C ARG A 175 -3.52 -22.53 4.67
N LYS A 176 -2.60 -22.18 5.58
CA LYS A 176 -2.89 -21.87 7.00
C LYS A 176 -2.98 -20.36 7.27
N PHE A 177 -2.60 -19.51 6.31
CA PHE A 177 -2.52 -18.07 6.53
C PHE A 177 -3.89 -17.45 6.85
N GLY A 178 -3.97 -16.74 7.98
CA GLY A 178 -5.21 -16.18 8.53
C GLY A 178 -5.96 -17.11 9.51
N ARG A 179 -5.49 -18.34 9.70
CA ARG A 179 -6.03 -19.28 10.71
C ARG A 179 -5.17 -19.36 11.99
N THR A 180 -3.93 -18.87 11.94
CA THR A 180 -3.00 -18.90 13.07
C THR A 180 -2.89 -17.54 13.76
N LYS A 181 -2.78 -17.54 15.09
CA LYS A 181 -2.58 -16.31 15.89
C LYS A 181 -1.16 -15.75 15.81
N LYS A 182 -0.17 -16.56 15.41
CA LYS A 182 1.23 -16.12 15.28
C LYS A 182 1.45 -15.53 13.88
N PRO A 183 1.96 -14.29 13.76
CA PRO A 183 2.36 -13.75 12.47
C PRO A 183 3.51 -14.58 11.92
N TYR A 184 3.36 -15.08 10.71
CA TYR A 184 4.48 -15.70 9.99
C TYR A 184 5.48 -14.62 9.60
N VAL A 185 6.78 -14.94 9.63
CA VAL A 185 7.86 -14.07 9.16
C VAL A 185 7.66 -13.65 7.69
N PHE A 186 6.88 -14.43 6.92
CA PHE A 186 6.57 -14.21 5.49
C PHE A 186 5.28 -13.41 5.25
N SER A 187 4.84 -12.61 6.23
CA SER A 187 3.59 -11.86 6.16
C SER A 187 3.52 -10.94 4.93
N ILE A 188 4.66 -10.40 4.51
CA ILE A 188 4.75 -9.48 3.38
C ILE A 188 4.53 -10.22 2.05
N LEU A 189 5.15 -11.40 1.85
CA LEU A 189 4.84 -12.26 0.71
C LEU A 189 3.34 -12.55 0.62
N THR A 190 2.71 -12.88 1.76
CA THR A 190 1.29 -13.26 1.76
C THR A 190 0.35 -12.12 1.38
N VAL A 191 0.75 -10.85 1.56
CA VAL A 191 0.01 -9.68 1.03
C VAL A 191 0.12 -9.61 -0.50
N ILE A 192 1.25 -10.04 -1.08
CA ILE A 192 1.42 -10.11 -2.53
C ILE A 192 0.56 -11.23 -3.11
N LEU A 193 0.38 -12.35 -2.41
CA LEU A 193 -0.29 -13.56 -2.90
C LEU A 193 -1.80 -13.66 -2.58
N LYS A 194 -2.44 -12.62 -2.02
CA LYS A 194 -3.88 -12.58 -1.74
C LYS A 194 -4.57 -11.49 -2.54
#